data_AF-A0A6J2YKM6-F1
#
_entry.id   AF-A0A6J2YKM6-F1
#
_cell.length_a   1.000
_cell.length_b   1.000
_cell.length_c   1.000
_cell.angle_alpha   90.00
_cell.angle_beta   90.00
_cell.angle_gamma   90.00
#
_symmetry.space_group_name_H-M   'P 1'
#
loop_
_entity.id
_entity.type
_entity.pdbx_description
1 polymer ?
#
loop_
_entity_poly.entity_id
_entity_poly.type
_entity_poly.pdbx_seq_one_letter_code
_entity_poly.pdbx_strand_id
1 'polypeptide(L)'
;MELFGYYFHPSTENYDIKSFNTPFKLICNSGEVKNIMENLFIIIEEKADEFAERDSGWIMINLLFLEVNINKFNPLKASSFVELPIEIARRRAVINIWNNDNYCFAWSIVAALHPPTGPPFEISSYPHYSTILNITGIDFPYVIKR
;
A
#
# COMPACT_ATOMS: atom_id res chain seq x y z
N MET A 1 -13.05 -6.56 -1.36
CA MET A 1 -14.18 -7.29 -1.96
C MET A 1 -15.24 -7.42 -0.89
N GLU A 2 -16.51 -7.32 -1.23
CA GLU A 2 -17.61 -7.40 -0.27
C GLU A 2 -18.75 -8.24 -0.84
N LEU A 3 -19.20 -9.23 -0.08
CA LEU A 3 -20.30 -10.11 -0.44
C LEU A 3 -21.56 -9.68 0.28
N PHE A 4 -22.68 -9.58 -0.46
CA PHE A 4 -23.99 -9.28 0.08
C PHE A 4 -24.91 -10.49 -0.06
N GLY A 5 -25.52 -10.91 1.04
CA GLY A 5 -26.47 -12.02 1.09
C GLY A 5 -27.77 -11.63 1.79
N TYR A 6 -28.86 -12.27 1.38
CA TYR A 6 -30.16 -12.17 2.04
C TYR A 6 -30.32 -13.35 3.00
N TYR A 7 -30.54 -13.04 4.28
CA TYR A 7 -30.57 -13.99 5.36
C TYR A 7 -31.91 -13.98 6.09
N PHE A 8 -32.28 -15.11 6.66
CA PHE A 8 -33.45 -15.29 7.50
C PHE A 8 -33.07 -15.82 8.88
N HIS A 9 -33.67 -15.25 9.93
CA HIS A 9 -33.47 -15.68 11.30
C HIS A 9 -34.72 -16.41 11.81
N PRO A 10 -34.70 -17.77 11.93
CA PRO A 10 -35.90 -18.54 12.27
C PRO A 10 -36.54 -18.15 13.60
N SER A 11 -35.75 -17.85 14.64
CA SER A 11 -36.31 -17.56 15.97
C SER A 11 -36.97 -16.20 16.09
N THR A 12 -36.70 -15.27 15.17
CA THR A 12 -37.27 -13.92 15.20
C THR A 12 -38.16 -13.65 13.98
N GLU A 13 -38.29 -14.64 13.08
CA GLU A 13 -38.98 -14.55 11.79
C GLU A 13 -38.59 -13.33 10.94
N ASN A 14 -37.36 -12.84 11.14
CA ASN A 14 -36.86 -11.65 10.46
C ASN A 14 -36.02 -12.00 9.25
N TYR A 15 -36.07 -11.10 8.27
CA TYR A 15 -35.21 -11.12 7.10
C TYR A 15 -34.33 -9.89 7.11
N ASP A 16 -33.07 -10.06 6.74
CA ASP A 16 -32.12 -8.95 6.68
C ASP A 16 -31.03 -9.20 5.64
N ILE A 17 -30.42 -8.11 5.18
CA ILE A 17 -29.26 -8.15 4.29
C ILE A 17 -28.01 -8.08 5.16
N LYS A 18 -27.11 -9.05 4.97
CA LYS A 18 -25.81 -9.09 5.65
C LYS A 18 -24.70 -8.96 4.61
N SER A 19 -23.61 -8.33 5.01
CA SER A 19 -22.43 -8.18 4.16
C SER A 19 -21.13 -8.61 4.85
N PHE A 20 -20.21 -9.14 4.04
CA PHE A 20 -18.91 -9.64 4.49
C PHE A 20 -17.82 -9.09 3.60
N ASN A 21 -16.89 -8.33 4.19
CA ASN A 21 -15.82 -7.68 3.46
C ASN A 21 -14.47 -8.39 3.62
N THR A 22 -13.57 -8.14 2.68
CA THR A 22 -12.16 -8.52 2.75
C THR A 22 -11.28 -7.28 2.92
N PRO A 23 -10.10 -7.42 3.56
CA PRO A 23 -9.12 -6.35 3.54
C PRO A 23 -8.66 -6.04 2.11
N PHE A 24 -8.18 -4.81 1.89
CA PHE A 24 -7.54 -4.43 0.63
C PHE A 24 -6.21 -5.17 0.47
N LYS A 25 -5.96 -5.70 -0.74
CA LYS A 25 -4.67 -6.29 -1.11
C LYS A 25 -4.03 -5.47 -2.23
N LEU A 26 -2.74 -5.22 -2.09
CA LEU A 26 -1.93 -4.54 -3.10
C LEU A 26 -1.65 -5.50 -4.26
N ILE A 27 -1.86 -5.04 -5.50
CA ILE A 27 -1.57 -5.81 -6.71
C ILE A 27 -0.49 -5.07 -7.49
N CYS A 28 0.73 -5.63 -7.52
CA CYS A 28 1.86 -5.06 -8.25
C CYS A 28 2.08 -5.70 -9.62
N ASN A 29 1.76 -6.99 -9.74
CA ASN A 29 1.99 -7.79 -10.95
C ASN A 29 0.67 -8.43 -11.40
N SER A 30 0.39 -8.37 -12.70
CA SER A 30 -0.79 -9.00 -13.29
C SER A 30 -0.81 -10.53 -13.12
N GLY A 31 0.36 -11.16 -12.98
CA GLY A 31 0.46 -12.62 -12.79
C GLY A 31 -0.10 -13.13 -11.46
N GLU A 32 -0.17 -12.27 -10.43
CA GLU A 32 -0.63 -12.66 -9.09
C GLU A 32 -2.13 -12.46 -8.89
N VAL A 33 -2.81 -11.79 -9.83
CA VAL A 33 -4.23 -11.44 -9.72
C VAL A 33 -5.09 -12.66 -9.42
N LYS A 34 -4.83 -13.78 -10.11
CA LYS A 34 -5.62 -15.02 -9.92
C LYS A 34 -5.48 -15.55 -8.49
N ASN A 35 -4.26 -15.73 -8.01
CA ASN A 35 -4.00 -16.23 -6.65
C ASN A 35 -4.58 -15.27 -5.60
N ILE A 36 -4.45 -13.96 -5.81
CA ILE A 36 -5.03 -12.96 -4.91
C ILE A 36 -6.55 -13.09 -4.87
N MET A 37 -7.20 -13.20 -6.03
CA MET A 37 -8.65 -13.38 -6.11
C MET A 37 -9.10 -14.67 -5.41
N GLU A 38 -8.44 -15.80 -5.66
CA GLU A 38 -8.73 -17.09 -4.99
C GLU A 38 -8.63 -16.95 -3.46
N ASN A 39 -7.58 -16.32 -2.96
CA ASN A 39 -7.44 -16.05 -1.53
C ASN A 39 -8.53 -15.12 -0.97
N LEU A 40 -8.99 -14.14 -1.74
CA LEU A 40 -10.06 -13.25 -1.32
C LEU A 40 -11.41 -13.99 -1.27
N PHE A 41 -11.66 -14.93 -2.19
CA PHE A 41 -12.85 -15.78 -2.15
C PHE A 41 -12.88 -16.66 -0.90
N ILE A 42 -11.76 -17.33 -0.59
CA ILE A 42 -11.65 -18.16 0.63
C ILE A 42 -12.01 -17.35 1.88
N ILE A 43 -11.47 -16.14 2.02
CA ILE A 43 -11.75 -15.28 3.20
C ILE A 43 -13.24 -14.91 3.29
N ILE A 44 -13.91 -14.68 2.17
CA ILE A 44 -15.34 -14.36 2.16
C ILE A 44 -16.17 -15.58 2.52
N GLU A 45 -15.85 -16.74 1.95
CA GLU A 45 -16.53 -18.01 2.23
C GLU A 45 -16.42 -18.34 3.72
N GLU A 46 -15.21 -18.31 4.28
CA GLU A 46 -14.98 -18.53 5.71
C GLU A 46 -15.81 -17.58 6.59
N LYS A 47 -15.88 -16.29 6.24
CA LYS A 47 -16.69 -15.31 6.99
C LYS A 47 -18.19 -15.57 6.89
N ALA A 48 -18.66 -15.97 5.70
CA ALA A 48 -20.07 -16.27 5.47
C ALA A 48 -20.49 -17.56 6.21
N ASP A 49 -19.62 -18.58 6.19
CA ASP A 49 -19.83 -19.86 6.86
C ASP A 49 -19.75 -19.71 8.38
N GLU A 50 -18.77 -18.99 8.92
CA GLU A 50 -18.69 -18.71 10.35
C GLU A 50 -19.93 -17.96 10.86
N PHE A 51 -20.46 -17.02 10.06
CA PHE A 51 -21.69 -16.32 10.39
C PHE A 51 -22.90 -17.25 10.41
N ALA A 52 -23.00 -18.18 9.45
CA ALA A 52 -24.10 -19.12 9.35
C ALA A 52 -24.04 -20.23 10.42
N GLU A 53 -22.85 -20.80 10.66
CA GLU A 53 -22.67 -22.01 11.47
C GLU A 53 -22.49 -21.74 12.97
N ARG A 54 -21.85 -20.63 13.37
CA ARG A 54 -21.27 -20.57 14.72
C ARG A 54 -22.00 -19.74 15.77
N ASP A 55 -22.80 -18.72 15.43
CA ASP A 55 -23.36 -17.87 16.50
C ASP A 55 -24.65 -17.10 16.17
N SER A 56 -25.00 -16.93 14.89
CA SER A 56 -25.97 -15.89 14.52
C SER A 56 -27.41 -16.40 14.40
N GLY A 57 -27.60 -17.71 14.18
CA GLY A 57 -28.91 -18.30 13.88
C GLY A 57 -29.50 -17.88 12.53
N TRP A 58 -28.73 -17.15 11.71
CA TRP A 58 -29.16 -16.70 10.39
C TRP A 58 -28.87 -17.75 9.32
N ILE A 59 -29.86 -18.02 8.49
CA ILE A 59 -29.78 -18.94 7.35
C ILE A 59 -29.70 -18.10 6.08
N MET A 60 -28.68 -18.33 5.24
CA MET A 60 -28.59 -17.69 3.93
C MET A 60 -29.69 -18.24 3.02
N ILE A 61 -30.49 -17.35 2.43
CA ILE A 61 -31.51 -17.71 1.45
C ILE A 61 -30.97 -17.47 0.04
N ASN A 62 -30.37 -16.30 -0.18
CA ASN A 62 -29.96 -15.89 -1.51
C ASN A 62 -28.68 -15.06 -1.48
N LEU A 63 -27.83 -15.29 -2.48
CA LEU A 63 -26.69 -14.43 -2.78
C LEU A 63 -27.20 -13.23 -3.60
N LEU A 64 -26.99 -12.00 -3.13
CA LEU A 64 -27.47 -10.83 -3.85
C LEU A 64 -26.46 -10.37 -4.90
N PHE A 65 -25.26 -9.99 -4.47
CA PHE A 65 -24.18 -9.59 -5.36
C PHE A 65 -22.83 -9.59 -4.63
N LEU A 66 -21.76 -9.57 -5.42
CA LEU A 66 -20.38 -9.42 -4.97
C LEU A 66 -19.82 -8.12 -5.53
N GLU A 67 -19.26 -7.29 -4.67
CA GLU A 67 -18.65 -6.01 -5.04
C GLU A 67 -17.13 -6.09 -4.95
N VAL A 68 -16.45 -5.73 -6.05
CA VAL A 68 -14.97 -5.72 -6.13
C VAL A 68 -14.49 -4.28 -6.30
N ASN A 69 -13.99 -3.71 -5.21
CA ASN A 69 -13.45 -2.36 -5.18
C ASN A 69 -11.97 -2.35 -5.56
N ILE A 70 -11.64 -1.70 -6.69
CA ILE A 70 -10.27 -1.56 -7.20
C ILE A 70 -9.87 -0.08 -7.15
N ASN A 71 -8.88 0.23 -6.31
CA ASN A 71 -8.32 1.55 -6.20
C ASN A 71 -7.00 1.64 -6.99
N LYS A 72 -6.92 2.56 -7.96
CA LYS A 72 -5.67 2.83 -8.66
C LYS A 72 -4.70 3.54 -7.70
N PHE A 73 -3.69 2.80 -7.25
CA PHE A 73 -2.64 3.33 -6.40
C PHE A 73 -1.39 3.63 -7.22
N ASN A 74 -0.94 4.88 -7.20
CA ASN A 74 0.36 5.27 -7.73
C ASN A 74 1.28 5.62 -6.56
N PRO A 75 2.10 4.68 -6.07
CA PRO A 75 2.99 4.97 -4.96
C PRO A 75 3.95 6.09 -5.32
N LEU A 76 4.29 6.93 -4.32
CA LEU A 76 5.43 7.82 -4.44
C LEU A 76 6.70 6.97 -4.47
N LYS A 77 7.38 6.99 -5.61
CA LYS A 77 8.66 6.31 -5.80
C LYS A 77 9.78 7.29 -5.51
N ALA A 78 10.57 7.01 -4.47
CA ALA A 78 11.82 7.70 -4.22
C ALA A 78 12.94 6.95 -4.95
N SER A 79 13.17 7.30 -6.22
CA SER A 79 14.19 6.68 -7.06
C SER A 79 15.44 7.55 -7.22
N SER A 80 15.49 8.30 -8.30
CA SER A 80 16.60 9.15 -8.72
C SER A 80 16.20 10.62 -8.58
N PHE A 81 17.10 11.51 -8.98
CA PHE A 81 16.83 12.93 -9.02
C PHE A 81 15.55 13.23 -9.82
N VAL A 82 14.68 14.04 -9.23
CA VAL A 82 13.50 14.61 -9.87
C VAL A 82 13.63 16.12 -9.77
N GLU A 83 13.43 16.81 -10.89
CA GLU A 83 13.46 18.27 -10.90
C GLU A 83 12.36 18.85 -10.01
N LEU A 84 12.74 19.81 -9.16
CA LEU A 84 11.78 20.52 -8.33
C LEU A 84 10.94 21.46 -9.19
N PRO A 85 9.64 21.62 -8.88
CA PRO A 85 8.85 22.74 -9.37
C PRO A 85 9.57 24.08 -9.14
N ILE A 86 9.50 24.99 -10.11
CA ILE A 86 10.25 26.24 -10.13
C ILE A 86 9.99 27.10 -8.88
N GLU A 87 8.77 27.04 -8.34
CA GLU A 87 8.35 27.76 -7.14
C GLU A 87 9.14 27.31 -5.90
N ILE A 88 9.44 26.01 -5.80
CA ILE A 88 10.20 25.42 -4.69
C ILE A 88 11.69 25.69 -4.89
N ALA A 89 12.20 25.46 -6.11
CA ALA A 89 13.60 25.69 -6.44
C ALA A 89 14.02 27.14 -6.16
N ARG A 90 13.16 28.12 -6.48
CA ARG A 90 13.40 29.55 -6.23
C ARG A 90 13.52 29.90 -4.75
N ARG A 91 12.80 29.19 -3.88
CA ARG A 91 12.85 29.45 -2.43
C ARG A 91 14.15 29.01 -1.79
N ARG A 92 14.92 28.13 -2.44
CA ARG A 92 16.20 27.58 -1.93
C ARG A 92 16.11 27.02 -0.50
N ALA A 93 14.92 26.57 -0.10
CA ALA A 93 14.64 26.03 1.24
C ALA A 93 14.77 24.50 1.31
N VAL A 94 15.01 23.85 0.18
CA VAL A 94 15.11 22.39 0.05
C VAL A 94 16.41 22.06 -0.68
N ILE A 95 17.14 21.08 -0.17
CA ILE A 95 18.31 20.50 -0.83
C ILE A 95 17.80 19.37 -1.73
N ASN A 96 18.04 19.49 -3.05
CA ASN A 96 17.69 18.46 -4.03
C ASN A 96 18.96 17.85 -4.61
N ILE A 97 19.35 16.68 -4.10
CA ILE A 97 20.61 16.02 -4.42
C ILE A 97 20.51 15.36 -5.80
N TRP A 98 21.49 15.62 -6.66
CA TRP A 98 21.61 15.06 -7.98
C TRP A 98 22.17 13.64 -7.90
N ASN A 99 21.28 12.64 -7.92
CA ASN A 99 21.63 11.24 -7.97
C ASN A 99 21.12 10.54 -9.24
N ASN A 100 21.98 9.68 -9.81
CA ASN A 100 21.69 8.84 -10.97
C ASN A 100 21.34 7.39 -10.58
N ASP A 101 21.26 7.10 -9.28
CA ASP A 101 20.92 5.81 -8.72
C ASP A 101 19.48 5.80 -8.15
N ASN A 102 19.04 4.67 -7.58
CA ASN A 102 17.70 4.54 -6.97
C ASN A 102 17.69 4.87 -5.47
N TYR A 103 18.71 5.55 -4.94
CA TYR A 103 18.93 5.74 -3.51
C TYR A 103 18.66 7.18 -3.04
N CYS A 104 17.80 7.96 -3.71
CA CYS A 104 17.55 9.36 -3.33
C CYS A 104 17.03 9.50 -1.90
N PHE A 105 16.27 8.50 -1.40
CA PHE A 105 15.85 8.44 0.00
C PHE A 105 17.06 8.35 0.96
N ALA A 106 18.03 7.48 0.66
CA ALA A 106 19.23 7.32 1.48
C ALA A 106 20.10 8.58 1.42
N TRP A 107 20.30 9.15 0.22
CA TRP A 107 21.02 10.41 0.04
C TRP A 107 20.38 11.57 0.81
N SER A 108 19.05 11.65 0.83
CA SER A 108 18.32 12.69 1.58
C SER A 108 18.56 12.59 3.09
N ILE A 109 18.62 11.36 3.64
CA ILE A 109 18.93 11.15 5.06
C ILE A 109 20.37 11.54 5.34
N VAL A 110 21.33 11.13 4.50
CA VAL A 110 22.74 11.50 4.67
C VAL A 110 22.92 13.02 4.68
N ALA A 111 22.26 13.74 3.77
CA ALA A 111 22.36 15.20 3.72
C ALA A 111 21.71 15.91 4.91
N ALA A 112 20.74 15.27 5.58
CA ALA A 112 20.20 15.76 6.85
C ALA A 112 21.16 15.51 8.02
N LEU A 113 21.95 14.42 7.97
CA LEU A 113 22.87 14.02 9.04
C LEU A 113 24.23 14.70 8.95
N HIS A 114 24.70 14.99 7.74
CA HIS A 114 26.04 15.52 7.49
C HIS A 114 25.99 16.86 6.77
N PRO A 115 26.70 17.89 7.26
CA PRO A 115 26.86 19.12 6.51
C PRO A 115 27.66 18.84 5.22
N PRO A 116 27.31 19.49 4.10
CA PRO A 116 27.99 19.29 2.83
C PRO A 116 29.44 19.82 2.90
N THR A 117 30.38 19.07 2.34
CA THR A 117 31.79 19.51 2.18
C THR A 117 32.00 20.37 0.92
N GLY A 118 31.04 20.35 0.00
CA GLY A 118 31.04 21.08 -1.27
C GLY A 118 29.65 21.60 -1.63
N PRO A 119 29.28 21.67 -2.92
CA PRO A 119 27.94 22.06 -3.35
C PRO A 119 26.86 21.13 -2.75
N PRO A 120 25.84 21.66 -2.04
CA PRO A 120 24.89 20.83 -1.28
C PRO A 120 24.00 19.93 -2.14
N PHE A 121 23.94 20.17 -3.45
CA PHE A 121 23.15 19.38 -4.39
C PHE A 121 23.95 18.23 -5.01
N GLU A 122 25.25 18.09 -4.74
CA GLU A 122 26.06 17.00 -5.30
C GLU A 122 26.23 15.86 -4.31
N ILE A 123 26.21 14.62 -4.81
CA ILE A 123 26.51 13.42 -4.01
C ILE A 123 27.92 13.48 -3.42
N SER A 124 28.90 13.98 -4.17
CA SER A 124 30.31 14.09 -3.78
C SER A 124 30.54 14.91 -2.51
N SER A 125 29.61 15.81 -2.19
CA SER A 125 29.63 16.64 -0.99
C SER A 125 29.29 15.87 0.30
N TYR A 126 28.88 14.61 0.18
CA TYR A 126 28.43 13.79 1.30
C TYR A 126 29.18 12.46 1.37
N PRO A 127 29.35 11.88 2.57
CA PRO A 127 29.80 10.50 2.70
C PRO A 127 28.85 9.55 1.96
N HIS A 128 29.38 8.46 1.41
CA HIS A 128 28.55 7.49 0.70
C HIS A 128 27.47 6.90 1.62
N TYR A 129 26.21 6.82 1.18
CA TYR A 129 25.10 6.43 2.08
C TYR A 129 25.30 5.07 2.75
N SER A 130 25.95 4.12 2.08
CA SER A 130 26.19 2.78 2.63
C SER A 130 27.19 2.74 3.79
N THR A 131 28.01 3.78 3.98
CA THR A 131 28.92 3.86 5.13
C THR A 131 28.25 4.44 6.36
N ILE A 132 27.13 5.14 6.18
CA ILE A 132 26.39 5.83 7.25
C ILE A 132 25.13 5.05 7.65
N LEU A 133 24.40 4.52 6.67
CA LEU A 133 23.08 3.92 6.87
C LEU A 133 23.14 2.41 6.73
N ASN A 134 22.58 1.71 7.71
CA ASN A 134 22.26 0.30 7.55
C ASN A 134 20.94 0.15 6.76
N ILE A 135 21.05 -0.20 5.49
CA ILE A 135 19.91 -0.36 4.58
C ILE A 135 19.44 -1.82 4.42
N THR A 136 19.91 -2.74 5.27
CA THR A 136 19.48 -4.15 5.19
C THR A 136 17.98 -4.28 5.45
N GLY A 137 17.27 -4.97 4.54
CA GLY A 137 15.82 -5.17 4.63
C GLY A 137 14.99 -4.01 4.07
N ILE A 138 15.62 -3.02 3.43
CA ILE A 138 14.93 -1.95 2.71
C ILE A 138 15.09 -2.18 1.20
N ASP A 139 13.96 -2.28 0.50
CA ASP A 139 13.94 -2.37 -0.96
C ASP A 139 14.03 -0.97 -1.59
N PHE A 140 14.89 -0.83 -2.60
CA PHE A 140 15.04 0.40 -3.39
C PHE A 140 14.63 0.18 -4.86
N PRO A 141 14.02 1.18 -5.53
CA PRO A 141 13.69 2.52 -5.04
C PRO A 141 12.62 2.47 -3.94
N TYR A 142 12.81 3.28 -2.90
CA TYR A 142 11.97 3.19 -1.70
C TYR A 142 10.53 3.61 -2.05
N VAL A 143 9.58 2.76 -1.64
CA VAL A 143 8.16 2.95 -1.90
C VAL A 143 7.49 3.34 -0.59
N ILE A 144 7.02 4.60 -0.51
CA ILE A 144 6.21 5.03 0.63
C ILE A 144 4.83 4.39 0.48
N LYS A 145 4.55 3.40 1.34
CA LYS A 145 3.22 2.82 1.51
C LYS A 145 2.42 3.82 2.36
N ARG A 146 1.44 4.51 1.76
CA ARG A 146 0.46 5.32 2.49
C ARG A 146 -0.71 4.47 2.91
#